data_AF-A0A287CRW9-F1
#
_entry.id   AF-A0A287CRW9-F1
#
_cell.length_a   1.000
_cell.length_b   1.000
_cell.length_c   1.000
_cell.angle_alpha   90.00
_cell.angle_beta   90.00
_cell.angle_gamma   90.00
#
_symmetry.space_group_name_H-M   'P 1'
#
loop_
_entity.id
_entity.type
_entity.pdbx_description
1 polymer ?
#
loop_
_entity_poly.entity_id
_entity_poly.type
_entity_poly.pdbx_seq_one_letter_code
_entity_poly.pdbx_strand_id
1 'polypeptide(L)'
;MASEITYAEVRFKNELKSSGTNSDSPAAPKENTTPLKSNPAFPKLLLGSLLILFLLLAILFFVAFIRKVWTCCPEKWKSFSSSCYFFSTDAKSWNDSQENCSRMEAHL
;
A
#
# COMPACT_ATOMS: atom_id res chain seq x y z
N MET A 1 9.97 -8.86 57.02
CA MET A 1 9.80 -9.64 55.78
C MET A 1 11.08 -9.44 54.97
N ALA A 2 12.01 -10.38 55.05
CA ALA A 2 13.30 -10.29 54.35
C ALA A 2 13.15 -10.97 53.00
N SER A 3 13.46 -10.26 51.91
CA SER A 3 13.60 -10.88 50.60
C SER A 3 15.09 -11.09 50.37
N GLU A 4 15.48 -12.36 50.35
CA GLU A 4 16.84 -12.81 50.11
C GLU A 4 17.13 -12.72 48.60
N ILE A 5 18.21 -12.02 48.22
CA ILE A 5 18.61 -11.84 46.81
C ILE A 5 19.66 -12.91 46.51
N THR A 6 19.30 -13.93 45.72
CA THR A 6 20.20 -15.04 45.40
C THR A 6 21.08 -14.70 44.19
N TYR A 7 22.39 -14.82 44.40
CA TYR A 7 23.47 -14.53 43.44
C TYR A 7 23.63 -15.62 42.35
N ALA A 8 24.33 -15.28 41.27
CA ALA A 8 24.44 -15.98 39.98
C ALA A 8 25.62 -16.98 39.87
N GLU A 9 25.62 -17.81 38.81
CA GLU A 9 26.86 -18.37 38.26
C GLU A 9 26.76 -18.48 36.72
N VAL A 10 27.78 -17.99 36.01
CA VAL A 10 27.94 -18.02 34.55
C VAL A 10 29.28 -18.68 34.24
N ARG A 11 29.33 -19.83 33.53
CA ARG A 11 30.58 -20.42 32.97
C ARG A 11 30.26 -21.44 31.88
N PHE A 12 31.01 -21.69 30.81
CA PHE A 12 32.02 -20.97 30.02
C PHE A 12 32.09 -21.72 28.65
N LYS A 13 32.44 -21.00 27.58
CA LYS A 13 32.64 -21.54 26.23
C LYS A 13 34.03 -22.20 26.16
N ASN A 14 34.11 -23.48 25.78
CA ASN A 14 35.40 -24.17 25.61
C ASN A 14 35.56 -24.67 24.17
N GLU A 15 36.43 -23.99 23.42
CA GLU A 15 36.98 -24.46 22.15
C GLU A 15 38.35 -25.12 22.40
N LEU A 16 38.52 -26.33 21.86
CA LEU A 16 39.76 -27.05 21.49
C LEU A 16 40.71 -27.52 22.63
N LYS A 17 40.92 -28.85 22.77
CA LYS A 17 41.91 -29.64 22.01
C LYS A 17 42.01 -31.10 22.52
N SER A 18 42.21 -32.03 21.58
CA SER A 18 43.08 -33.22 21.65
C SER A 18 42.71 -34.41 22.56
N SER A 19 42.52 -35.59 21.95
CA SER A 19 43.38 -36.80 22.13
C SER A 19 42.60 -38.12 22.06
N GLY A 20 42.86 -38.93 21.01
CA GLY A 20 42.70 -40.40 20.95
C GLY A 20 41.26 -40.96 21.04
N THR A 21 40.84 -42.08 20.46
CA THR A 21 41.53 -43.22 19.86
C THR A 21 40.49 -44.02 19.07
N ASN A 22 40.87 -44.44 17.85
CA ASN A 22 40.47 -45.59 17.03
C ASN A 22 39.06 -46.19 17.20
N SER A 23 38.35 -46.33 16.06
CA SER A 23 37.70 -47.58 15.66
C SER A 23 37.30 -47.50 14.19
N ASP A 24 37.94 -48.32 13.37
CA ASP A 24 37.61 -48.53 11.96
C ASP A 24 36.22 -49.17 11.80
N SER A 25 35.43 -48.64 10.88
CA SER A 25 34.42 -49.39 10.12
C SER A 25 34.12 -48.66 8.81
N PRO A 26 34.01 -49.38 7.67
CA PRO A 26 33.87 -48.75 6.36
C PRO A 26 32.39 -48.51 6.06
N ALA A 27 32.00 -47.24 5.95
CA ALA A 27 30.69 -46.83 5.47
C ALA A 27 30.84 -45.99 4.19
N ALA A 28 30.04 -46.40 3.19
CA ALA A 28 29.57 -45.77 1.95
C ALA A 28 30.07 -44.35 1.53
N PRO A 29 30.08 -44.06 0.21
CA PRO A 29 30.56 -42.78 -0.33
C PRO A 29 29.83 -41.57 0.25
N LYS A 30 30.60 -40.57 0.69
CA LYS A 30 30.14 -39.27 1.17
C LYS A 30 29.39 -38.52 0.06
N GLU A 31 28.08 -38.38 0.21
CA GLU A 31 27.33 -37.35 -0.51
C GLU A 31 27.41 -36.05 0.30
N ASN A 32 28.24 -35.13 -0.18
CA ASN A 32 28.35 -33.76 0.26
C ASN A 32 27.44 -32.86 -0.57
N THR A 33 26.11 -33.05 -0.43
CA THR A 33 25.16 -32.08 -0.96
C THR A 33 25.02 -30.94 0.06
N THR A 34 25.76 -29.88 -0.23
CA THR A 34 25.60 -28.52 0.32
C THR A 34 24.13 -28.19 0.62
N PRO A 35 23.79 -27.65 1.80
CA PRO A 35 22.50 -27.00 1.98
C PRO A 35 22.49 -25.80 1.03
N LEU A 36 21.81 -25.92 -0.11
CA LEU A 36 21.55 -24.79 -0.99
C LEU A 36 20.64 -23.84 -0.23
N LYS A 37 21.27 -22.93 0.50
CA LYS A 37 20.65 -21.81 1.19
C LYS A 37 19.97 -20.95 0.14
N SER A 38 18.70 -21.23 -0.12
CA SER A 38 17.88 -20.42 -1.00
C SER A 38 17.80 -19.01 -0.40
N ASN A 39 18.31 -18.03 -1.14
CA ASN A 39 18.22 -16.63 -0.74
C ASN A 39 16.75 -16.18 -0.84
N PRO A 40 16.11 -15.68 0.24
CA PRO A 40 14.75 -15.18 0.20
C PRO A 40 14.69 -13.73 -0.33
N ALA A 41 15.56 -13.38 -1.28
CA ALA A 41 15.65 -12.04 -1.85
C ALA A 41 14.64 -11.79 -2.98
N PHE A 42 14.25 -12.86 -3.70
CA PHE A 42 13.32 -12.79 -4.82
C PHE A 42 11.88 -12.39 -4.43
N PRO A 43 11.30 -12.88 -3.31
CA PRO A 43 9.96 -12.48 -2.86
C PRO A 43 9.86 -10.99 -2.51
N LYS A 44 10.95 -10.37 -2.04
CA LYS A 44 10.95 -8.97 -1.61
C LYS A 44 10.85 -8.00 -2.78
N LEU A 45 11.50 -8.31 -3.90
CA LEU A 45 11.42 -7.54 -5.13
C LEU A 45 10.03 -7.66 -5.77
N LEU A 46 9.47 -8.87 -5.79
CA LEU A 46 8.11 -9.11 -6.29
C LEU A 46 7.06 -8.37 -5.43
N LEU A 47 7.21 -8.42 -4.11
CA LEU A 47 6.31 -7.73 -3.19
C LEU A 47 6.40 -6.21 -3.36
N GLY A 48 7.62 -5.65 -3.44
CA GLY A 48 7.81 -4.23 -3.71
C GLY A 48 7.22 -3.79 -5.05
N SER A 49 7.47 -4.57 -6.11
CA SER A 49 6.90 -4.32 -7.44
C SER A 49 5.37 -4.36 -7.42
N LEU A 50 4.77 -5.31 -6.71
CA LEU A 50 3.32 -5.44 -6.61
C LEU A 50 2.69 -4.27 -5.83
N LEU A 51 3.34 -3.82 -4.76
CA LEU A 51 2.91 -2.63 -3.99
C LEU A 51 2.96 -1.37 -4.84
N ILE A 52 4.05 -1.16 -5.59
CA ILE A 52 4.19 -0.01 -6.49
C ILE A 52 3.10 -0.03 -7.55
N LEU A 53 2.84 -1.18 -8.18
CA LEU A 53 1.77 -1.32 -9.17
C LEU A 53 0.39 -0.98 -8.58
N PHE A 54 0.08 -1.50 -7.39
CA PHE A 54 -1.18 -1.21 -6.72
C PHE A 54 -1.33 0.27 -6.38
N LEU A 55 -0.26 0.91 -5.89
CA LEU A 55 -0.25 2.35 -5.62
C LEU A 55 -0.48 3.17 -6.91
N LEU A 56 0.15 2.79 -8.03
CA LEU A 56 -0.08 3.46 -9.31
C LEU A 56 -1.53 3.33 -9.78
N LEU A 57 -2.10 2.12 -9.70
CA LEU A 57 -3.51 1.90 -10.04
C LEU A 57 -4.46 2.67 -9.12
N ALA A 58 -4.18 2.71 -7.82
CA ALA A 58 -4.96 3.48 -6.86
C ALA A 58 -4.89 4.97 -7.18
N ILE A 59 -3.69 5.52 -7.45
CA ILE A 59 -3.53 6.93 -7.83
C ILE A 59 -4.31 7.24 -9.11
N LEU A 60 -4.22 6.40 -10.15
CA LEU A 60 -4.99 6.59 -11.38
C LEU A 60 -6.49 6.56 -11.13
N PHE A 61 -6.96 5.62 -10.31
CA PHE A 61 -8.35 5.52 -9.90
C PHE A 61 -8.80 6.76 -9.12
N PHE A 62 -8.03 7.19 -8.12
CA PHE A 62 -8.31 8.39 -7.33
C PHE A 62 -8.33 9.64 -8.21
N VAL A 63 -7.37 9.80 -9.13
CA VAL A 63 -7.34 10.93 -10.06
C VAL A 63 -8.54 10.90 -11.00
N ALA A 64 -8.90 9.75 -11.57
CA ALA A 64 -10.07 9.62 -12.45
C ALA A 64 -11.39 9.88 -11.70
N PHE A 65 -11.51 9.33 -10.49
CA PHE A 65 -12.65 9.53 -9.61
C PHE A 65 -12.79 11.00 -9.21
N ILE A 66 -11.69 11.61 -8.76
CA ILE A 66 -11.63 13.04 -8.46
C ILE A 66 -12.00 13.85 -9.70
N ARG A 67 -11.47 13.57 -10.90
CA ARG A 67 -11.86 14.31 -12.12
C ARG A 67 -13.35 14.18 -12.46
N LYS A 68 -13.95 13.00 -12.29
CA LYS A 68 -15.39 12.80 -12.50
C LYS A 68 -16.23 13.58 -11.49
N VAL A 69 -15.76 13.68 -10.24
CA VAL A 69 -16.40 14.45 -9.16
C VAL A 69 -16.15 15.96 -9.32
N TRP A 70 -15.00 16.35 -9.85
CA TRP A 70 -14.55 17.75 -9.93
C TRP A 70 -15.01 18.48 -11.20
N THR A 71 -15.58 17.78 -12.19
CA THR A 71 -16.54 18.41 -13.11
C THR A 71 -17.83 18.70 -12.34
N CYS A 72 -17.76 19.62 -11.38
CA CYS A 72 -18.85 19.93 -10.45
C CYS A 72 -20.05 20.56 -11.15
N CYS A 73 -19.86 21.15 -12.33
CA CYS A 73 -20.90 21.82 -13.07
C CYS A 73 -20.93 21.40 -14.55
N PRO A 74 -22.11 21.47 -15.19
CA PRO A 74 -22.24 21.27 -16.63
C PRO A 74 -21.44 22.31 -17.42
N GLU A 75 -21.21 22.04 -18.70
CA GLU A 75 -20.51 22.95 -19.60
C GLU A 75 -21.21 24.33 -19.62
N LYS A 76 -20.43 25.41 -19.53
CA LYS A 76 -20.91 26.83 -19.51
C LYS A 76 -21.60 27.27 -18.23
N TRP A 77 -21.60 26.46 -17.17
CA TRP A 77 -22.05 26.85 -15.83
C TRP A 77 -20.86 27.32 -15.00
N LYS A 78 -21.07 28.34 -14.17
CA LYS A 78 -20.08 28.83 -13.22
C LYS A 78 -20.27 28.10 -11.90
N SER A 79 -19.22 27.47 -11.39
CA SER A 79 -19.22 26.94 -10.03
C SER A 79 -18.97 28.07 -9.04
N PHE A 80 -19.78 28.13 -8.00
CA PHE A 80 -19.52 28.97 -6.84
C PHE A 80 -20.03 28.27 -5.59
N SER A 81 -19.15 28.11 -4.60
CA SER A 81 -19.42 27.28 -3.42
C SER A 81 -19.80 25.84 -3.82
N SER A 82 -20.91 25.31 -3.31
CA SER A 82 -21.45 23.98 -3.60
C SER A 82 -22.50 23.96 -4.73
N SER A 83 -22.63 25.05 -5.50
CA SER A 83 -23.70 25.21 -6.49
C SER A 83 -23.18 25.66 -7.85
N CYS A 84 -23.98 25.41 -8.87
CA CYS A 84 -23.70 25.77 -10.26
C CYS A 84 -24.71 26.84 -10.70
N TYR A 85 -24.20 27.88 -11.35
CA TYR A 85 -25.01 29.00 -11.80
C TYR A 85 -24.87 29.19 -13.31
N PHE A 86 -26.01 29.36 -13.97
CA PHE A 86 -26.08 29.69 -15.39
C PHE A 86 -26.58 31.12 -15.56
N PHE A 87 -25.83 31.91 -16.32
CA PHE A 87 -26.19 33.29 -16.63
C PHE A 87 -26.63 33.36 -18.09
N SER A 88 -27.95 33.43 -18.31
CA SER A 88 -28.51 33.64 -19.64
C SER A 88 -28.10 35.01 -20.19
N THR A 89 -27.67 35.06 -21.44
CA THR A 89 -27.46 36.31 -22.18
C THR A 89 -28.73 36.81 -22.88
N ASP A 90 -29.76 35.96 -22.96
CA ASP A 90 -31.01 36.28 -23.64
C ASP A 90 -31.91 37.11 -22.74
N ALA A 91 -32.48 38.19 -23.29
CA ALA A 91 -33.56 38.92 -22.65
C ALA A 91 -34.88 38.17 -22.81
N LYS A 92 -35.45 37.70 -21.70
CA LYS A 92 -36.71 36.96 -21.64
C LYS A 92 -37.61 37.59 -20.57
N SER A 93 -38.92 37.36 -20.67
CA SER A 93 -39.82 37.71 -19.56
C SER A 93 -39.45 36.88 -18.31
N TRP A 94 -39.90 37.31 -17.14
CA TRP A 94 -39.63 36.57 -15.91
C TRP A 94 -40.15 35.13 -15.99
N ASN A 95 -41.37 34.96 -16.52
CA ASN A 95 -42.02 33.65 -16.63
C ASN A 95 -41.28 32.72 -17.61
N ASP A 96 -40.87 33.25 -18.77
CA ASP A 96 -40.10 32.49 -19.76
C ASP A 96 -38.71 32.11 -19.22
N SER A 97 -38.11 32.99 -18.42
CA SER A 97 -36.82 32.72 -17.78
C SER A 97 -36.93 31.59 -16.76
N GLN A 98 -37.99 31.59 -15.93
CA GLN A 98 -38.25 30.52 -14.97
C GLN A 98 -38.49 29.17 -15.64
N GLU A 99 -39.28 29.15 -16.71
CA GLU A 99 -39.51 27.94 -17.50
C GLU A 99 -38.20 27.41 -18.09
N ASN A 100 -37.37 28.31 -18.63
CA ASN A 100 -36.07 27.96 -19.19
C ASN A 100 -35.13 27.35 -18.13
N CYS A 101 -35.07 27.91 -16.91
CA CYS A 101 -34.32 27.32 -15.80
C CYS A 101 -34.83 25.93 -15.45
N SER A 102 -36.15 25.75 -15.38
CA SER A 102 -36.79 24.47 -15.05
C SER A 102 -36.47 23.38 -16.10
N ARG A 103 -36.42 23.74 -17.39
CA ARG A 103 -36.02 22.82 -18.48
C ARG A 103 -34.56 22.36 -18.38
N MET A 104 -33.71 23.14 -17.71
CA MET A 104 -32.32 22.79 -17.41
C MET A 104 -32.16 22.15 -16.02
N GLU A 105 -33.26 21.70 -15.41
CA GLU A 105 -33.29 21.13 -14.05
C GLU A 105 -32.72 22.08 -12.98
N ALA A 106 -32.94 23.39 -13.17
CA ALA A 106 -32.49 24.45 -12.29
C ALA A 106 -33.62 25.39 -11.87
N HIS A 107 -33.32 26.31 -10.96
CA HIS A 107 -34.27 27.29 -10.42
C HIS A 107 -33.68 28.70 -10.50
N LEU A 108 -34.59 29.69 -10.52
CA LEU A 108 -34.31 31.13 -10.62
C LEU A 108 -34.34 31.78 -9.24
#